data_AF-A0A329SGD0-F1
#
_entry.id   AF-A0A329SGD0-F1
#
_cell.length_a   1.000
_cell.length_b   1.000
_cell.length_c   1.000
_cell.angle_alpha   90.00
_cell.angle_beta   90.00
_cell.angle_gamma   90.00
#
_symmetry.space_group_name_H-M   'P 1'
#
loop_
_entity.id
_entity.type
_entity.pdbx_description
1 polymer ?
#
loop_
_entity_poly.entity_id
_entity_poly.type
_entity_poly.pdbx_seq_one_letter_code
_entity_poly.pdbx_strand_id
1 'polypeptide(L)'
;MAGISAPTSPHSDNASRRGSSVSLAKSKSSSEAKELSKYDSPFDASLVAARKRSQQERLWEIFTAYALQISSEDPTRIRIVNVVKLLQDCGIIDGNNTEEAKMVEKEVAIVCEAFLKAHPSDRDSSKKLDFTAFLALLLHFAKMSGDKDPSRAFDSLVRTCLEKQQKLRNRVVVTQEVQECNKVLVAFEDPLTKIFMFYAAQSHSKLEKIDPKMAQLCPPHLSYAEAVAFGRKYGIIAHSVLTTTEFASVYIDSLPKAPSTEYDRVLTYTGFCEMLVRLSKKICLDKTLPADRSLKGLLQIMWLALASTSPRALKITDVLKSDRVDVTKHFLIHFEKYWKKERYENYFGDQPARVESVEDPPSPPKPPMPRRLSLNLPPAPKTKTLQRRASVQTSPTGTSGTT
;
A
#
# COMPACT_ATOMS: atom_id res chain seq x y z
N MET A 1 -16.13 37.64 -70.86
CA MET A 1 -14.77 37.05 -70.95
C MET A 1 -14.80 35.77 -70.11
N ALA A 2 -15.35 34.69 -70.66
CA ALA A 2 -14.66 33.61 -71.40
C ALA A 2 -13.80 32.74 -70.45
N GLY A 3 -14.04 31.44 -70.21
CA GLY A 3 -15.05 30.44 -70.64
C GLY A 3 -15.05 29.27 -69.60
N ILE A 4 -16.16 28.58 -69.29
CA ILE A 4 -16.82 27.47 -70.05
C ILE A 4 -15.86 26.27 -70.19
N SER A 5 -16.12 25.01 -69.85
CA SER A 5 -17.24 24.25 -69.26
C SER A 5 -16.76 22.82 -68.94
N ALA A 6 -17.49 22.11 -68.07
CA ALA A 6 -17.42 20.65 -67.83
C ALA A 6 -17.98 19.84 -69.05
N PRO A 7 -18.39 18.55 -68.94
CA PRO A 7 -17.99 17.36 -68.16
C PRO A 7 -17.80 16.12 -69.09
N THR A 8 -17.60 14.90 -68.55
CA THR A 8 -18.31 13.63 -68.89
C THR A 8 -17.47 12.37 -68.67
N SER A 9 -18.04 11.39 -67.97
CA SER A 9 -17.69 9.95 -68.07
C SER A 9 -18.22 9.38 -69.40
N PRO A 10 -17.65 8.28 -69.92
CA PRO A 10 -18.45 7.04 -69.87
C PRO A 10 -17.67 5.73 -69.71
N HIS A 11 -18.44 4.71 -69.31
CA HIS A 11 -18.17 3.27 -69.38
C HIS A 11 -17.57 2.79 -70.71
N SER A 12 -16.73 1.75 -70.65
CA SER A 12 -16.90 0.55 -71.48
C SER A 12 -16.06 -0.65 -70.99
N ASP A 13 -16.80 -1.72 -70.75
CA ASP A 13 -16.51 -3.14 -70.92
C ASP A 13 -15.11 -3.58 -71.37
N ASN A 14 -14.55 -4.58 -70.68
CA ASN A 14 -14.36 -5.83 -71.40
C ASN A 14 -14.38 -7.07 -70.50
N ALA A 15 -15.09 -8.06 -71.02
CA ALA A 15 -15.47 -9.30 -70.41
C ALA A 15 -14.38 -10.38 -70.51
N SER A 16 -14.74 -11.53 -69.93
CA SER A 16 -14.34 -12.88 -70.35
C SER A 16 -13.03 -13.40 -69.75
N ARG A 17 -13.11 -14.32 -68.78
CA ARG A 17 -13.18 -15.80 -68.96
C ARG A 17 -11.81 -16.37 -69.35
N ARG A 18 -11.36 -17.55 -68.93
CA ARG A 18 -11.79 -18.65 -68.05
C ARG A 18 -10.75 -19.76 -68.31
N GLY A 19 -10.45 -20.59 -67.32
CA GLY A 19 -9.88 -21.93 -67.50
C GLY A 19 -8.40 -22.02 -67.10
N SER A 20 -7.97 -22.75 -66.06
CA SER A 20 -8.16 -24.17 -65.65
C SER A 20 -7.08 -25.11 -66.19
N SER A 21 -6.73 -26.07 -65.32
CA SER A 21 -5.89 -27.27 -65.47
C SER A 21 -4.38 -27.07 -65.23
N VAL A 22 -3.85 -27.47 -64.07
CA VAL A 22 -3.54 -28.84 -63.57
C VAL A 22 -2.33 -29.44 -64.28
N SER A 23 -1.24 -29.62 -63.52
CA SER A 23 -0.32 -30.73 -63.72
C SER A 23 0.19 -31.24 -62.35
N LEU A 24 0.04 -32.56 -62.20
CA LEU A 24 0.42 -33.40 -61.07
C LEU A 24 1.78 -34.03 -61.41
N ALA A 25 2.74 -34.06 -60.46
CA ALA A 25 3.57 -35.24 -60.09
C ALA A 25 4.95 -34.86 -59.48
N LYS A 26 5.05 -35.07 -58.16
CA LYS A 26 5.99 -35.96 -57.45
C LYS A 26 7.51 -35.87 -57.73
N SER A 27 8.26 -35.35 -56.76
CA SER A 27 9.60 -35.87 -56.40
C SER A 27 9.98 -35.50 -54.94
N LYS A 28 10.63 -36.46 -54.27
CA LYS A 28 11.18 -36.40 -52.90
C LYS A 28 12.22 -35.28 -52.76
N SER A 29 12.29 -34.61 -51.61
CA SER A 29 13.40 -34.78 -50.65
C SER A 29 13.35 -33.75 -49.51
N SER A 30 13.65 -34.25 -48.31
CA SER A 30 14.39 -33.63 -47.20
C SER A 30 14.75 -32.14 -47.28
N SER A 31 14.67 -31.51 -46.09
CA SER A 31 15.33 -30.27 -45.64
C SER A 31 14.80 -28.94 -46.17
N GLU A 32 13.76 -28.43 -45.52
CA GLU A 32 13.52 -26.99 -45.35
C GLU A 32 12.61 -26.78 -44.12
N ALA A 33 13.17 -27.04 -42.93
CA ALA A 33 12.57 -26.73 -41.63
C ALA A 33 13.41 -25.66 -40.90
N LYS A 34 13.93 -24.70 -41.66
CA LYS A 34 14.56 -23.48 -41.15
C LYS A 34 14.11 -22.34 -42.06
N GLU A 35 13.85 -21.20 -41.45
CA GLU A 35 13.39 -19.93 -42.06
C GLU A 35 11.88 -19.72 -42.13
N LEU A 36 11.29 -19.59 -40.94
CA LEU A 36 10.19 -18.65 -40.72
C LEU A 36 10.38 -17.97 -39.35
N SER A 37 11.58 -17.42 -39.13
CA SER A 37 11.78 -16.30 -38.20
C SER A 37 11.22 -15.05 -38.87
N LYS A 38 9.89 -15.00 -38.94
CA LYS A 38 9.14 -13.86 -39.46
C LYS A 38 9.47 -12.67 -38.56
N TYR A 39 10.08 -11.63 -39.14
CA TYR A 39 10.35 -10.34 -38.52
C TYR A 39 9.26 -9.97 -37.49
N ASP A 40 9.57 -10.07 -36.20
CA ASP A 40 8.75 -9.45 -35.17
C ASP A 40 8.89 -7.95 -35.37
N SER A 41 7.85 -7.32 -35.92
CA SER A 41 7.80 -5.88 -36.07
C SER A 41 8.06 -5.23 -34.69
N PRO A 42 8.88 -4.18 -34.59
CA PRO A 42 9.09 -3.47 -33.32
C PRO A 42 7.76 -2.96 -32.74
N PHE A 43 6.75 -2.75 -33.59
CA PHE A 43 5.38 -2.44 -33.16
C PHE A 43 4.70 -3.61 -32.45
N ASP A 44 4.81 -4.83 -32.99
CA ASP A 44 4.23 -6.04 -32.40
C ASP A 44 4.93 -6.40 -31.08
N ALA A 45 6.25 -6.27 -31.02
CA ALA A 45 7.02 -6.42 -29.79
C ALA A 45 6.59 -5.40 -28.72
N SER A 46 6.37 -4.14 -29.12
CA SER A 46 5.89 -3.08 -28.22
C SER A 46 4.48 -3.36 -27.70
N LEU A 47 3.58 -3.85 -28.57
CA LEU A 47 2.21 -4.19 -28.20
C LEU A 47 2.16 -5.38 -27.24
N VAL A 48 2.97 -6.41 -27.47
CA VAL A 48 3.14 -7.56 -26.55
C VAL A 48 3.70 -7.10 -25.21
N ALA A 49 4.72 -6.24 -25.20
CA ALA A 49 5.28 -5.69 -23.97
C ALA A 49 4.25 -4.85 -23.19
N ALA A 50 3.45 -4.04 -23.88
CA ALA A 50 2.37 -3.26 -23.27
C ALA A 50 1.29 -4.16 -22.66
N ARG A 51 0.91 -5.25 -23.36
CA ARG A 51 -0.04 -6.24 -22.85
C ARG A 51 0.49 -6.93 -21.59
N LYS A 52 1.76 -7.36 -21.58
CA LYS A 52 2.39 -7.99 -20.42
C LYS A 52 2.45 -7.03 -19.22
N ARG A 53 2.81 -5.76 -19.42
CA ARG A 53 2.77 -4.73 -18.37
C ARG A 53 1.37 -4.56 -17.80
N SER A 54 0.35 -4.53 -18.66
CA SER A 54 -1.05 -4.41 -18.23
C SER A 54 -1.51 -5.62 -17.40
N GLN A 55 -1.14 -6.84 -17.82
CA GLN A 55 -1.44 -8.06 -17.05
C GLN A 55 -0.73 -8.07 -15.69
N GLN A 56 0.53 -7.68 -15.65
CA GLN A 56 1.31 -7.61 -14.42
C GLN A 56 0.73 -6.57 -13.44
N GLU A 57 0.24 -5.43 -13.93
CA GLU A 57 -0.42 -4.44 -13.08
C GLU A 57 -1.73 -4.96 -12.48
N ARG A 58 -2.57 -5.62 -13.28
CA ARG A 58 -3.80 -6.24 -12.76
C ARG A 58 -3.50 -7.36 -11.77
N LEU A 59 -2.44 -8.15 -12.02
CA LEU A 59 -2.03 -9.20 -11.10
C LEU A 59 -1.49 -8.62 -9.78
N TRP A 60 -0.82 -7.47 -9.82
CA TRP A 60 -0.44 -6.73 -8.62
C TRP A 60 -1.66 -6.27 -7.81
N GLU A 61 -2.72 -5.79 -8.46
CA GLU A 61 -3.97 -5.41 -7.77
C GLU A 61 -4.59 -6.60 -7.03
N ILE A 62 -4.60 -7.78 -7.67
CA ILE A 62 -5.02 -9.04 -7.02
C ILE A 62 -4.10 -9.38 -5.86
N PHE A 63 -2.78 -9.38 -6.08
CA PHE A 63 -1.78 -9.69 -5.05
C PHE A 63 -1.98 -8.84 -3.80
N THR A 64 -2.09 -7.51 -3.95
CA THR A 64 -2.24 -6.59 -2.82
C THR A 64 -3.60 -6.71 -2.14
N ALA A 65 -4.67 -7.06 -2.88
CA ALA A 65 -5.96 -7.36 -2.29
C ALA A 65 -5.88 -8.57 -1.35
N TYR A 66 -5.22 -9.66 -1.77
CA TYR A 66 -5.03 -10.85 -0.93
C TYR A 66 -4.01 -10.63 0.19
N ALA A 67 -2.99 -9.80 -0.02
CA ALA A 67 -2.07 -9.41 1.05
C ALA A 67 -2.82 -8.72 2.21
N LEU A 68 -3.84 -7.91 1.90
CA LEU A 68 -4.65 -7.16 2.87
C LEU A 68 -5.78 -7.96 3.56
N GLN A 69 -6.20 -9.12 3.04
CA GLN A 69 -7.40 -9.83 3.53
C GLN A 69 -7.32 -10.28 5.01
N ILE A 70 -6.15 -10.70 5.49
CA ILE A 70 -5.98 -11.27 6.83
C ILE A 70 -5.18 -10.34 7.76
N SER A 71 -4.29 -9.52 7.20
CA SER A 71 -3.41 -8.66 7.99
C SER A 71 -3.04 -7.40 7.22
N SER A 72 -3.09 -6.25 7.90
CA SER A 72 -2.59 -4.98 7.38
C SER A 72 -1.12 -4.72 7.77
N GLU A 73 -0.38 -5.74 8.20
CA GLU A 73 1.02 -5.62 8.63
C GLU A 73 1.97 -5.23 7.50
N ASP A 74 1.73 -5.74 6.29
CA ASP A 74 2.53 -5.40 5.11
C ASP A 74 1.74 -5.76 3.82
N PRO A 75 1.14 -4.78 3.13
CA PRO A 75 0.39 -5.02 1.91
C PRO A 75 1.29 -5.27 0.68
N THR A 76 2.61 -5.12 0.82
CA THR A 76 3.58 -5.41 -0.24
C THR A 76 4.10 -6.85 -0.18
N ARG A 77 3.71 -7.61 0.85
CA ARG A 77 4.11 -9.02 1.04
C ARG A 77 2.90 -9.91 1.33
N ILE A 78 2.72 -10.99 0.56
CA ILE A 78 1.62 -11.93 0.72
C ILE A 78 2.03 -13.15 1.54
N ARG A 79 1.17 -13.61 2.47
CA ARG A 79 1.39 -14.84 3.24
C ARG A 79 1.04 -16.07 2.38
N ILE A 80 1.72 -17.20 2.61
CA ILE A 80 1.44 -18.46 1.89
C ILE A 80 -0.04 -18.84 1.95
N VAL A 81 -0.68 -18.73 3.12
CA VAL A 81 -2.11 -19.04 3.29
C VAL A 81 -3.00 -18.21 2.36
N ASN A 82 -2.61 -16.97 2.06
CA ASN A 82 -3.35 -16.10 1.14
C ASN A 82 -3.04 -16.43 -0.32
N VAL A 83 -1.85 -16.96 -0.62
CA VAL A 83 -1.52 -17.50 -1.96
C VAL A 83 -2.36 -18.74 -2.24
N VAL A 84 -2.41 -19.69 -1.30
CA VAL A 84 -3.26 -20.89 -1.41
C VAL A 84 -4.72 -20.50 -1.61
N LYS A 85 -5.22 -19.56 -0.80
CA LYS A 85 -6.58 -19.02 -0.97
C LYS A 85 -6.80 -18.39 -2.34
N LEU A 86 -5.85 -17.60 -2.86
CA LEU A 86 -5.93 -17.05 -4.20
C LEU A 86 -6.03 -18.15 -5.26
N LEU A 87 -5.25 -19.23 -5.14
CA LEU A 87 -5.30 -20.35 -6.08
C LEU A 87 -6.65 -21.09 -6.01
N GLN A 88 -7.23 -21.24 -4.81
CA GLN A 88 -8.58 -21.79 -4.61
C GLN A 88 -9.66 -20.89 -5.23
N ASP A 89 -9.63 -19.59 -4.92
CA ASP A 89 -10.61 -18.61 -5.40
C ASP A 89 -10.51 -18.44 -6.95
N CYS A 90 -9.36 -18.76 -7.54
CA CYS A 90 -9.16 -18.84 -8.99
C CYS A 90 -9.51 -20.20 -9.62
N GLY A 91 -9.88 -21.20 -8.83
CA GLY A 91 -10.19 -22.55 -9.30
C GLY A 91 -8.97 -23.30 -9.87
N ILE A 92 -7.76 -22.92 -9.46
CA ILE A 92 -6.50 -23.59 -9.85
C ILE A 92 -6.30 -24.85 -9.00
N ILE A 93 -6.68 -24.78 -7.73
CA ILE A 93 -6.79 -25.94 -6.83
C ILE A 93 -8.21 -26.03 -6.29
N ASP A 94 -8.64 -27.24 -5.94
CA ASP A 94 -9.97 -27.43 -5.37
C ASP A 94 -10.06 -26.82 -3.97
N GLY A 95 -11.08 -25.98 -3.75
CA GLY A 95 -11.41 -25.37 -2.46
C GLY A 95 -12.52 -26.10 -1.70
N ASN A 96 -13.02 -27.22 -2.23
CA ASN A 96 -14.02 -28.04 -1.56
C ASN A 96 -13.45 -28.68 -0.28
N ASN A 97 -14.33 -29.02 0.67
CA ASN A 97 -13.91 -29.63 1.94
C ASN A 97 -13.69 -31.16 1.86
N THR A 98 -13.31 -31.68 0.69
CA THR A 98 -13.00 -33.10 0.50
C THR A 98 -11.59 -33.41 1.03
N GLU A 99 -11.32 -34.68 1.37
CA GLU A 99 -10.00 -35.07 1.86
C GLU A 99 -8.93 -34.94 0.76
N GLU A 100 -9.31 -35.21 -0.50
CA GLU A 100 -8.46 -35.01 -1.66
C GLU A 100 -8.08 -33.54 -1.84
N ALA A 101 -9.04 -32.60 -1.71
CA ALA A 101 -8.77 -31.18 -1.79
C ALA A 101 -7.84 -30.69 -0.66
N LYS A 102 -8.05 -31.18 0.57
CA LYS A 102 -7.14 -30.89 1.70
C LYS A 102 -5.74 -31.46 1.50
N MET A 103 -5.59 -32.60 0.83
CA MET A 103 -4.27 -33.15 0.50
C MET A 103 -3.56 -32.25 -0.53
N VAL A 104 -4.25 -31.85 -1.60
CA VAL A 104 -3.70 -30.92 -2.61
C VAL A 104 -3.33 -29.58 -1.97
N GLU A 105 -4.18 -29.04 -1.09
CA GLU A 105 -3.89 -27.80 -0.35
C GLU A 105 -2.58 -27.91 0.44
N LYS A 106 -2.38 -29.03 1.16
CA LYS A 106 -1.15 -29.29 1.92
C LYS A 106 0.06 -29.41 1.02
N GLU A 107 -0.04 -30.12 -0.11
CA GLU A 107 1.04 -30.24 -1.07
C GLU A 107 1.46 -28.89 -1.64
N VAL A 108 0.50 -28.06 -2.05
CA VAL A 108 0.77 -26.70 -2.54
C VAL A 108 1.40 -25.83 -1.45
N ALA A 109 0.92 -25.93 -0.21
CA ALA A 109 1.53 -25.22 0.91
C ALA A 109 2.98 -25.66 1.15
N ILE A 110 3.28 -26.97 1.07
CA ILE A 110 4.64 -27.51 1.18
C ILE A 110 5.54 -26.96 0.06
N VAL A 111 5.06 -26.93 -1.18
CA VAL A 111 5.80 -26.34 -2.31
C VAL A 111 6.09 -24.86 -2.04
N CYS A 112 5.09 -24.09 -1.60
CA CYS A 112 5.29 -22.67 -1.29
C CYS A 112 6.33 -22.46 -0.18
N GLU A 113 6.28 -23.28 0.88
CA GLU A 113 7.24 -23.23 1.98
C GLU A 113 8.65 -23.63 1.52
N ALA A 114 8.77 -24.67 0.68
CA ALA A 114 10.05 -25.07 0.10
C ALA A 114 10.63 -23.98 -0.82
N PHE A 115 9.79 -23.34 -1.62
CA PHE A 115 10.19 -22.22 -2.48
C PHE A 115 10.73 -21.04 -1.67
N LEU A 116 10.04 -20.67 -0.58
CA LEU A 116 10.48 -19.61 0.34
C LEU A 116 11.81 -19.93 1.03
N LYS A 117 12.05 -21.19 1.41
CA LYS A 117 13.33 -21.62 1.99
C LYS A 117 14.48 -21.50 0.99
N ALA A 118 14.22 -21.75 -0.29
CA ALA A 118 15.19 -21.61 -1.37
C ALA A 118 15.42 -20.16 -1.82
N HIS A 119 14.45 -19.27 -1.55
CA HIS A 119 14.48 -17.85 -1.92
C HIS A 119 14.13 -16.97 -0.70
N PRO A 120 15.00 -16.90 0.32
CA PRO A 120 14.72 -16.13 1.52
C PRO A 120 14.59 -14.63 1.19
N SER A 121 13.41 -14.06 1.41
CA SER A 121 13.09 -12.64 1.13
C SER A 121 13.42 -11.69 2.27
N ASP A 122 13.88 -12.19 3.41
CA ASP A 122 14.47 -11.41 4.50
C ASP A 122 15.05 -12.36 5.55
N ARG A 123 16.04 -11.92 6.33
CA ARG A 123 16.60 -12.70 7.44
C ARG A 123 15.60 -12.95 8.58
N ASP A 124 14.45 -12.28 8.57
CA ASP A 124 13.37 -12.55 9.49
C ASP A 124 12.40 -13.57 8.89
N SER A 125 12.15 -14.62 9.68
CA SER A 125 11.14 -15.69 9.65
C SER A 125 9.73 -15.41 9.07
N SER A 126 9.50 -14.31 8.38
CA SER A 126 8.26 -13.98 7.71
C SER A 126 8.02 -14.98 6.56
N LYS A 127 7.05 -15.86 6.75
CA LYS A 127 6.48 -16.75 5.72
C LYS A 127 5.70 -15.94 4.66
N LYS A 128 6.35 -14.93 4.07
CA LYS A 128 5.73 -13.95 3.17
C LYS A 128 6.57 -13.77 1.91
N LEU A 129 5.89 -13.63 0.78
CA LEU A 129 6.46 -13.41 -0.55
C LEU A 129 6.23 -11.94 -0.93
N ASP A 130 7.25 -11.25 -1.42
CA ASP A 130 7.04 -10.05 -2.22
C ASP A 130 6.48 -10.42 -3.60
N PHE A 131 6.25 -9.42 -4.46
CA PHE A 131 5.55 -9.65 -5.71
C PHE A 131 6.41 -10.41 -6.75
N THR A 132 7.72 -10.22 -6.80
CA THR A 132 8.60 -10.99 -7.70
C THR A 132 8.79 -12.40 -7.21
N ALA A 133 8.95 -12.63 -5.91
CA ALA A 133 8.93 -13.99 -5.38
C ALA A 133 7.58 -14.67 -5.68
N PHE A 134 6.47 -13.94 -5.61
CA PHE A 134 5.16 -14.45 -6.03
C PHE A 134 5.09 -14.78 -7.53
N LEU A 135 5.58 -13.90 -8.41
CA LEU A 135 5.64 -14.18 -9.86
C LEU A 135 6.55 -15.37 -10.17
N ALA A 136 7.70 -15.46 -9.51
CA ALA A 136 8.63 -16.57 -9.65
C ALA A 136 8.02 -17.89 -9.13
N LEU A 137 7.21 -17.84 -8.07
CA LEU A 137 6.44 -18.97 -7.58
C LEU A 137 5.37 -19.42 -8.60
N LEU A 138 4.64 -18.50 -9.22
CA LEU A 138 3.70 -18.83 -10.30
C LEU A 138 4.41 -19.50 -11.48
N LEU A 139 5.59 -19.01 -11.85
CA LEU A 139 6.43 -19.65 -12.88
C LEU A 139 6.93 -21.03 -12.43
N HIS A 140 7.22 -21.21 -11.14
CA HIS A 140 7.60 -22.50 -10.58
C HIS A 140 6.45 -23.51 -10.70
N PHE A 141 5.21 -23.13 -10.36
CA PHE A 141 4.04 -23.97 -10.61
C PHE A 141 3.87 -24.31 -12.09
N ALA A 142 4.07 -23.35 -13.00
CA ALA A 142 4.00 -23.59 -14.43
C ALA A 142 5.04 -24.63 -14.89
N LYS A 143 6.27 -24.58 -14.37
CA LYS A 143 7.32 -25.58 -14.66
C LYS A 143 6.98 -26.98 -14.14
N MET A 144 6.27 -27.07 -13.01
CA MET A 144 5.85 -28.34 -12.43
C MET A 144 4.60 -28.94 -13.09
N SER A 145 3.89 -28.18 -13.94
CA SER A 145 2.66 -28.64 -14.61
C SER A 145 2.89 -29.77 -15.62
N GLY A 146 4.14 -30.00 -16.04
CA GLY A 146 4.48 -30.97 -17.09
C GLY A 146 4.19 -30.48 -18.52
N ASP A 147 3.79 -29.21 -18.71
CA ASP A 147 3.67 -28.62 -20.04
C ASP A 147 5.06 -28.56 -20.73
N LYS A 148 5.06 -28.77 -22.05
CA LYS A 148 6.27 -28.69 -22.89
C LYS A 148 6.81 -27.26 -22.96
N ASP A 149 5.94 -26.25 -22.82
CA ASP A 149 6.31 -24.84 -22.76
C ASP A 149 5.87 -24.20 -21.43
N PRO A 150 6.77 -24.08 -20.44
CA PRO A 150 6.50 -23.44 -19.16
C PRO A 150 6.02 -21.99 -19.28
N SER A 151 6.41 -21.27 -20.35
CA SER A 151 6.01 -19.87 -20.56
C SER A 151 4.52 -19.80 -20.90
N ARG A 152 4.04 -20.72 -21.75
CA ARG A 152 2.62 -20.84 -22.08
C ARG A 152 1.79 -21.24 -20.87
N ALA A 153 2.28 -22.19 -20.06
CA ALA A 153 1.61 -22.61 -18.83
C ALA A 153 1.51 -21.44 -17.82
N PHE A 154 2.57 -20.65 -17.68
CA PHE A 154 2.57 -19.44 -16.86
C PHE A 154 1.56 -18.40 -17.36
N ASP A 155 1.56 -18.10 -18.66
CA ASP A 155 0.61 -17.16 -19.26
C ASP A 155 -0.85 -17.62 -19.09
N SER A 156 -1.09 -18.94 -19.13
CA SER A 156 -2.41 -19.52 -18.87
C SER A 156 -2.81 -19.35 -17.41
N LEU A 157 -1.91 -19.64 -16.47
CA LEU A 157 -2.12 -19.49 -15.04
C LEU A 157 -2.46 -18.03 -14.67
N VAL A 158 -1.67 -17.08 -15.17
CA VAL A 158 -1.91 -15.65 -14.97
C VAL A 158 -3.26 -15.24 -15.55
N ARG A 159 -3.60 -15.71 -16.76
CA ARG A 159 -4.91 -15.42 -17.37
C ARG A 159 -6.06 -15.94 -16.52
N THR A 160 -5.97 -17.17 -16.02
CA THR A 160 -6.99 -17.75 -15.13
C THR A 160 -7.17 -16.90 -13.88
N CYS A 161 -6.08 -16.47 -13.23
CA CYS A 161 -6.15 -15.57 -12.08
C CYS A 161 -6.88 -14.26 -12.42
N LEU A 162 -6.55 -13.65 -13.56
CA LEU A 162 -7.14 -12.38 -14.00
C LEU A 162 -8.63 -12.50 -14.37
N GLU A 163 -9.05 -13.61 -14.97
CA GLU A 163 -10.44 -13.81 -15.42
C GLU A 163 -11.37 -14.15 -14.25
N LYS A 164 -10.87 -14.90 -13.26
CA LYS A 164 -11.66 -15.36 -12.11
C LYS A 164 -11.77 -14.31 -11.01
N GLN A 165 -10.77 -13.44 -10.86
CA GLN A 165 -10.80 -12.35 -9.90
C GLN A 165 -11.46 -11.09 -10.49
N GLN A 166 -12.79 -11.10 -10.60
CA GLN A 166 -13.56 -10.00 -11.20
C GLN A 166 -13.74 -8.77 -10.28
N LYS A 167 -13.62 -8.93 -8.95
CA LYS A 167 -13.68 -7.81 -7.99
C LYS A 167 -12.31 -7.15 -7.88
N LEU A 168 -11.94 -6.39 -8.92
CA LEU A 168 -10.74 -5.57 -8.88
C LEU A 168 -10.90 -4.42 -7.88
N ARG A 169 -9.84 -4.14 -7.15
CA ARG A 169 -9.78 -2.97 -6.27
C ARG A 169 -9.71 -1.73 -7.16
N ASN A 170 -10.76 -0.92 -7.19
CA ASN A 170 -10.74 0.35 -7.93
C ASN A 170 -9.83 1.36 -7.21
N ARG A 171 -8.62 1.55 -7.73
CA ARG A 171 -7.71 2.62 -7.30
C ARG A 171 -8.33 3.99 -7.58
N VAL A 172 -8.40 4.83 -6.56
CA VAL A 172 -8.88 6.21 -6.71
C VAL A 172 -7.78 7.06 -7.35
N VAL A 173 -8.05 7.55 -8.57
CA VAL A 173 -7.20 8.53 -9.25
C VAL A 173 -7.37 9.88 -8.55
N VAL A 174 -6.25 10.59 -8.30
CA VAL A 174 -6.24 11.89 -7.61
C VAL A 174 -5.48 12.98 -8.37
N THR A 175 -5.29 12.80 -9.68
CA THR A 175 -4.46 13.72 -10.48
C THR A 175 -4.97 15.15 -10.45
N GLN A 176 -6.30 15.35 -10.50
CA GLN A 176 -6.91 16.66 -10.43
C GLN A 176 -6.75 17.28 -9.04
N GLU A 177 -7.00 16.51 -7.99
CA GLU A 177 -6.92 16.98 -6.61
C GLU A 177 -5.48 17.33 -6.22
N VAL A 178 -4.49 16.62 -6.76
CA VAL A 178 -3.07 16.98 -6.61
C VAL A 178 -2.78 18.34 -7.26
N GLN A 179 -3.36 18.62 -8.43
CA GLN A 179 -3.21 19.94 -9.08
C GLN A 179 -3.89 21.05 -8.26
N GLU A 180 -5.09 20.80 -7.72
CA GLU A 180 -5.80 21.72 -6.83
C GLU A 180 -4.99 22.00 -5.55
N CYS A 181 -4.35 20.97 -4.99
CA CYS A 181 -3.50 21.06 -3.81
C CYS A 181 -2.13 21.69 -4.05
N ASN A 182 -1.73 21.95 -5.31
CA ASN A 182 -0.34 22.30 -5.65
C ASN A 182 0.16 23.53 -4.89
N LYS A 183 -0.68 24.56 -4.68
CA LYS A 183 -0.29 25.75 -3.89
C LYS A 183 0.08 25.40 -2.45
N VAL A 184 -0.69 24.52 -1.81
CA VAL A 184 -0.44 24.06 -0.44
C VAL A 184 0.81 23.17 -0.41
N LEU A 185 0.95 22.24 -1.37
CA LEU A 185 2.12 21.37 -1.48
C LEU A 185 3.41 22.17 -1.66
N VAL A 186 3.43 23.17 -2.54
CA VAL A 186 4.58 24.08 -2.72
C VAL A 186 4.86 24.88 -1.45
N ALA A 187 3.83 25.40 -0.78
CA ALA A 187 4.00 26.13 0.48
C ALA A 187 4.60 25.27 1.61
N PHE A 188 4.45 23.94 1.53
CA PHE A 188 4.95 22.96 2.50
C PHE A 188 6.08 22.08 1.95
N GLU A 189 6.66 22.41 0.80
CA GLU A 189 7.65 21.56 0.13
C GLU A 189 8.86 21.27 1.04
N ASP A 190 9.44 22.30 1.66
CA ASP A 190 10.59 22.16 2.56
C ASP A 190 10.30 21.27 3.78
N PRO A 191 9.27 21.51 4.61
CA PRO A 191 8.98 20.64 5.74
C PRO A 191 8.56 19.22 5.31
N LEU A 192 7.78 19.06 4.23
CA LEU A 192 7.36 17.73 3.76
C LEU A 192 8.53 16.93 3.20
N THR A 193 9.45 17.56 2.48
CA THR A 193 10.67 16.91 1.98
C THR A 193 11.54 16.43 3.14
N LYS A 194 11.72 17.24 4.19
CA LYS A 194 12.47 16.84 5.38
C LYS A 194 11.83 15.65 6.11
N ILE A 195 10.51 15.66 6.24
CA ILE A 195 9.76 14.51 6.78
C ILE A 195 10.00 13.27 5.93
N PHE A 196 9.81 13.38 4.62
CA PHE A 196 10.00 12.27 3.69
C PHE A 196 11.41 11.70 3.78
N MET A 197 12.44 12.54 3.63
CA MET A 197 13.85 12.13 3.65
C MET A 197 14.25 11.46 4.97
N PHE A 198 13.69 11.92 6.08
CA PHE A 198 13.91 11.32 7.39
C PHE A 198 13.45 9.85 7.47
N TYR A 199 12.27 9.54 6.92
CA TYR A 199 11.76 8.17 6.86
C TYR A 199 12.38 7.38 5.70
N ALA A 200 12.75 8.04 4.61
CA ALA A 200 13.40 7.40 3.48
C ALA A 200 14.81 6.91 3.83
N ALA A 201 15.57 7.67 4.62
CA ALA A 201 16.88 7.25 5.11
C ALA A 201 16.80 5.98 5.98
N GLN A 202 15.73 5.80 6.75
CA GLN A 202 15.52 4.58 7.53
C GLN A 202 15.18 3.37 6.65
N SER A 203 14.34 3.58 5.63
CA SER A 203 14.01 2.55 4.65
C SER A 203 15.27 2.11 3.90
N HIS A 204 16.07 3.08 3.46
CA HIS A 204 17.34 2.85 2.77
C HIS A 204 18.34 2.10 3.66
N SER A 205 18.53 2.50 4.91
CA SER A 205 19.45 1.82 5.84
C SER A 205 19.05 0.35 6.11
N LYS A 206 17.75 0.03 6.08
CA LYS A 206 17.30 -1.36 6.16
C LYS A 206 17.59 -2.11 4.87
N LEU A 207 17.29 -1.52 3.71
CA LEU A 207 17.57 -2.11 2.41
C LEU A 207 19.06 -2.37 2.21
N GLU A 208 19.93 -1.44 2.59
CA GLU A 208 21.39 -1.58 2.48
C GLU A 208 21.93 -2.78 3.26
N LYS A 209 21.31 -3.14 4.39
CA LYS A 209 21.71 -4.32 5.18
C LYS A 209 21.28 -5.64 4.53
N ILE A 210 20.21 -5.61 3.73
CA ILE A 210 19.61 -6.80 3.12
C ILE A 210 20.23 -7.02 1.74
N ASP A 211 20.23 -5.97 0.92
CA ASP A 211 20.76 -5.96 -0.44
C ASP A 211 21.46 -4.61 -0.73
N PRO A 212 22.79 -4.55 -0.49
CA PRO A 212 23.59 -3.36 -0.73
C PRO A 212 23.58 -2.89 -2.18
N LYS A 213 23.50 -3.83 -3.15
CA LYS A 213 23.49 -3.48 -4.58
C LYS A 213 22.19 -2.79 -4.93
N MET A 214 21.08 -3.29 -4.41
CA MET A 214 19.77 -2.68 -4.60
C MET A 214 19.67 -1.31 -3.94
N ALA A 215 20.22 -1.14 -2.75
CA ALA A 215 20.25 0.14 -2.06
C ALA A 215 20.98 1.25 -2.87
N GLN A 216 21.94 0.90 -3.73
CA GLN A 216 22.63 1.85 -4.59
C GLN A 216 21.79 2.30 -5.80
N LEU A 217 20.89 1.44 -6.28
CA LEU A 217 20.07 1.69 -7.48
C LEU A 217 18.70 2.28 -7.14
N CYS A 218 18.20 2.03 -5.93
CA CYS A 218 16.86 2.43 -5.53
C CYS A 218 16.80 3.93 -5.19
N PRO A 219 15.81 4.70 -5.72
CA PRO A 219 15.63 6.09 -5.32
C PRO A 219 15.25 6.21 -3.83
N PRO A 220 15.44 7.39 -3.22
CA PRO A 220 14.92 7.65 -1.88
C PRO A 220 13.41 7.36 -1.81
N HIS A 221 13.02 6.48 -0.89
CA HIS A 221 11.64 6.01 -0.80
C HIS A 221 11.23 5.67 0.64
N LEU A 222 9.94 5.74 0.92
CA LEU A 222 9.34 5.18 2.12
C LEU A 222 8.96 3.72 1.88
N SER A 223 9.45 2.82 2.72
CA SER A 223 8.85 1.49 2.87
C SER A 223 7.49 1.60 3.58
N TYR A 224 6.67 0.55 3.49
CA TYR A 224 5.38 0.52 4.20
C TYR A 224 5.53 0.65 5.72
N ALA A 225 6.54 0.00 6.32
CA ALA A 225 6.76 0.06 7.75
C ALA A 225 7.06 1.50 8.21
N GLU A 226 7.88 2.22 7.46
CA GLU A 226 8.21 3.62 7.67
C GLU A 226 7.02 4.54 7.40
N ALA A 227 6.19 4.24 6.40
CA ALA A 227 4.94 4.96 6.15
C ALA A 227 3.94 4.80 7.31
N VAL A 228 3.81 3.61 7.90
CA VAL A 228 3.00 3.38 9.11
C VAL A 228 3.58 4.12 10.31
N ALA A 229 4.92 4.13 10.47
CA ALA A 229 5.57 4.89 11.54
C ALA A 229 5.33 6.40 11.40
N PHE A 230 5.36 6.92 10.18
CA PHE A 230 4.91 8.28 9.84
C PHE A 230 3.43 8.48 10.23
N GLY A 231 2.53 7.64 9.72
CA GLY A 231 1.10 7.78 9.96
C GLY A 231 0.74 7.76 11.44
N ARG A 232 1.39 6.92 12.25
CA ARG A 232 1.21 6.91 13.73
C ARG A 232 1.75 8.16 14.39
N LYS A 233 2.98 8.58 14.04
CA LYS A 233 3.65 9.74 14.67
C LYS A 233 2.88 11.04 14.43
N TYR A 234 2.31 11.19 13.25
CA TYR A 234 1.57 12.38 12.83
C TYR A 234 0.04 12.25 13.04
N GLY A 235 -0.42 11.27 13.82
CA GLY A 235 -1.82 11.15 14.23
C GLY A 235 -2.81 10.70 13.14
N ILE A 236 -2.32 10.27 11.98
CA ILE A 236 -3.14 9.80 10.84
C ILE A 236 -3.72 8.41 11.13
N ILE A 237 -2.92 7.53 11.74
CA ILE A 237 -3.30 6.18 12.18
C ILE A 237 -3.47 6.19 13.72
N ALA A 238 -4.13 7.21 14.25
CA ALA A 238 -4.41 7.33 15.68
C ALA A 238 -5.83 7.85 15.89
N HIS A 239 -6.38 7.64 17.10
CA HIS A 239 -7.63 8.26 17.56
C HIS A 239 -8.80 8.20 16.55
N SER A 240 -9.07 7.03 15.98
CA SER A 240 -10.18 6.77 15.04
C SER A 240 -10.18 7.58 13.72
N VAL A 241 -9.06 8.22 13.35
CA VAL A 241 -8.95 8.96 12.08
C VAL A 241 -8.96 8.00 10.89
N LEU A 242 -8.02 7.05 10.85
CA LEU A 242 -8.02 5.93 9.91
C LEU A 242 -7.58 4.65 10.59
N THR A 243 -8.18 3.53 10.19
CA THR A 243 -7.66 2.20 10.53
C THR A 243 -6.35 1.93 9.80
N THR A 244 -5.53 1.00 10.32
CA THR A 244 -4.30 0.59 9.64
C THR A 244 -4.59 -0.01 8.25
N THR A 245 -5.71 -0.71 8.08
CA THR A 245 -6.14 -1.28 6.80
C THR A 245 -6.51 -0.20 5.77
N GLU A 246 -7.20 0.87 6.19
CA GLU A 246 -7.48 2.01 5.31
C GLU A 246 -6.20 2.72 4.89
N PHE A 247 -5.29 2.96 5.84
CA PHE A 247 -3.98 3.52 5.54
C PHE A 247 -3.18 2.65 4.57
N ALA A 248 -3.17 1.34 4.77
CA ALA A 248 -2.51 0.38 3.88
C ALA A 248 -3.05 0.43 2.46
N SER A 249 -4.38 0.56 2.31
CA SER A 249 -5.02 0.71 1.00
C SER A 249 -4.57 1.99 0.31
N VAL A 250 -4.56 3.11 1.04
CA VAL A 250 -4.10 4.41 0.53
C VAL A 250 -2.61 4.38 0.15
N TYR A 251 -1.76 3.75 0.96
CA TYR A 251 -0.34 3.56 0.66
C TYR A 251 -0.14 2.83 -0.67
N ILE A 252 -0.79 1.67 -0.87
CA ILE A 252 -0.71 0.92 -2.14
C ILE A 252 -1.26 1.74 -3.31
N ASP A 253 -2.34 2.50 -3.11
CA ASP A 253 -2.90 3.40 -4.13
C ASP A 253 -1.96 4.56 -4.48
N SER A 254 -0.87 4.75 -3.73
CA SER A 254 0.09 5.82 -3.93
C SER A 254 1.41 5.35 -4.53
N LEU A 255 1.55 4.05 -4.79
CA LEU A 255 2.70 3.49 -5.49
C LEU A 255 2.61 3.72 -7.02
N PRO A 256 3.76 3.83 -7.72
CA PRO A 256 3.80 3.99 -9.18
C PRO A 256 3.06 2.88 -9.95
N LYS A 257 2.41 3.25 -11.07
CA LYS A 257 1.78 2.30 -12.00
C LYS A 257 2.80 1.79 -13.00
N ALA A 258 2.72 0.51 -13.36
CA ALA A 258 3.55 -0.10 -14.39
C ALA A 258 5.05 0.27 -14.25
N PRO A 259 5.63 0.03 -13.07
CA PRO A 259 7.03 0.35 -12.80
C PRO A 259 7.93 -0.42 -13.80
N SER A 260 8.94 0.26 -14.35
CA SER A 260 9.85 -0.32 -15.38
C SER A 260 10.60 -1.54 -14.87
N THR A 261 10.90 -1.52 -13.58
CA THR A 261 11.41 -2.64 -12.78
C THR A 261 10.53 -2.76 -11.56
N GLU A 262 10.42 -3.92 -10.94
CA GLU A 262 9.64 -4.04 -9.70
C GLU A 262 10.16 -3.12 -8.59
N TYR A 263 11.44 -2.81 -8.63
CA TYR A 263 12.14 -1.90 -7.73
C TYR A 263 11.72 -0.43 -7.88
N ASP A 264 11.02 -0.08 -8.96
CA ASP A 264 10.42 1.25 -9.10
C ASP A 264 9.05 1.33 -8.41
N ARG A 265 8.51 0.22 -7.85
CA ARG A 265 7.23 0.20 -7.12
C ARG A 265 7.37 0.63 -5.65
N VAL A 266 8.11 1.71 -5.42
CA VAL A 266 8.38 2.27 -4.08
C VAL A 266 7.70 3.62 -3.89
N LEU A 267 7.43 4.01 -2.64
CA LEU A 267 6.79 5.30 -2.34
C LEU A 267 7.84 6.43 -2.41
N THR A 268 8.01 7.04 -3.58
CA THR A 268 8.87 8.21 -3.78
C THR A 268 8.24 9.48 -3.19
N TYR A 269 8.95 10.61 -3.20
CA TYR A 269 8.42 11.88 -2.68
C TYR A 269 7.14 12.32 -3.40
N THR A 270 7.09 12.19 -4.73
CA THR A 270 5.88 12.48 -5.51
C THR A 270 4.73 11.58 -5.06
N GLY A 271 4.97 10.28 -4.91
CA GLY A 271 3.98 9.33 -4.40
C GLY A 271 3.54 9.66 -2.97
N PHE A 272 4.46 10.12 -2.12
CA PHE A 272 4.16 10.59 -0.76
C PHE A 272 3.23 11.82 -0.76
N CYS A 273 3.46 12.81 -1.63
CA CYS A 273 2.55 13.94 -1.79
C CYS A 273 1.16 13.49 -2.25
N GLU A 274 1.08 12.58 -3.23
CA GLU A 274 -0.22 12.03 -3.64
C GLU A 274 -0.89 11.23 -2.50
N MET A 275 -0.10 10.52 -1.69
CA MET A 275 -0.60 9.80 -0.52
C MET A 275 -1.23 10.77 0.48
N LEU A 276 -0.60 11.92 0.76
CA LEU A 276 -1.19 12.96 1.62
C LEU A 276 -2.51 13.48 1.06
N VAL A 277 -2.60 13.72 -0.25
CA VAL A 277 -3.86 14.13 -0.89
C VAL A 277 -4.94 13.04 -0.73
N ARG A 278 -4.61 11.76 -0.97
CA ARG A 278 -5.53 10.64 -0.76
C ARG A 278 -5.98 10.51 0.70
N LEU A 279 -5.05 10.68 1.65
CA LEU A 279 -5.35 10.68 3.09
C LEU A 279 -6.27 11.83 3.46
N SER A 280 -6.03 13.03 2.93
CA SER A 280 -6.87 14.20 3.20
C SER A 280 -8.33 13.99 2.79
N LYS A 281 -8.57 13.40 1.61
CA LYS A 281 -9.91 13.03 1.12
C LYS A 281 -10.59 11.96 1.98
N LYS A 282 -9.81 11.09 2.61
CA LYS A 282 -10.34 10.03 3.47
C LYS A 282 -10.75 10.56 4.85
N ILE A 283 -10.04 11.57 5.33
CA ILE A 283 -10.22 12.10 6.68
C ILE A 283 -11.26 13.22 6.72
N CYS A 284 -11.36 14.02 5.65
CA CYS A 284 -12.44 14.97 5.50
C CYS A 284 -13.74 14.24 5.10
N LEU A 285 -14.67 14.13 6.05
CA LEU A 285 -15.97 13.49 5.84
C LEU A 285 -16.88 14.29 4.89
N ASP A 286 -16.70 15.62 4.85
CA ASP A 286 -17.40 16.49 3.93
C ASP A 286 -16.73 16.48 2.54
N LYS A 287 -17.37 15.76 1.62
CA LYS A 287 -16.92 15.61 0.23
C LYS A 287 -17.16 16.86 -0.63
N THR A 288 -17.84 17.88 -0.09
CA THR A 288 -18.08 19.15 -0.80
C THR A 288 -16.94 20.13 -0.62
N LEU A 289 -16.04 19.89 0.35
CA LEU A 289 -14.89 20.74 0.58
C LEU A 289 -13.89 20.65 -0.58
N PRO A 290 -13.29 21.78 -1.00
CA PRO A 290 -12.17 21.79 -1.93
C PRO A 290 -11.01 20.90 -1.46
N ALA A 291 -10.29 20.29 -2.41
CA ALA A 291 -9.19 19.38 -2.09
C ALA A 291 -8.06 20.07 -1.30
N ASP A 292 -7.77 21.33 -1.62
CA ASP A 292 -6.74 22.12 -0.94
C ASP A 292 -7.10 22.37 0.53
N ARG A 293 -8.36 22.69 0.84
CA ARG A 293 -8.87 22.81 2.21
C ARG A 293 -8.78 21.49 2.96
N SER A 294 -9.11 20.39 2.29
CA SER A 294 -8.98 19.05 2.88
C SER A 294 -7.52 18.74 3.25
N LEU A 295 -6.58 19.07 2.36
CA LEU A 295 -5.15 18.90 2.63
C LEU A 295 -4.67 19.78 3.79
N LYS A 296 -5.10 21.06 3.87
CA LYS A 296 -4.81 21.92 5.04
C LYS A 296 -5.36 21.31 6.34
N GLY A 297 -6.55 20.72 6.30
CA GLY A 297 -7.13 19.97 7.43
C GLY A 297 -6.27 18.80 7.87
N LEU A 298 -5.78 17.98 6.93
CA LEU A 298 -4.82 16.91 7.24
C LEU A 298 -3.56 17.46 7.93
N LEU A 299 -2.96 18.51 7.38
CA LEU A 299 -1.77 19.15 7.97
C LEU A 299 -2.05 19.71 9.37
N GLN A 300 -3.28 20.19 9.63
CA GLN A 300 -3.72 20.62 10.95
C GLN A 300 -3.83 19.45 11.93
N ILE A 301 -4.34 18.27 11.53
CA ILE A 301 -4.32 17.05 12.36
C ILE A 301 -2.88 16.69 12.72
N MET A 302 -2.01 16.68 11.71
CA MET A 302 -0.60 16.36 11.87
C MET A 302 0.05 17.30 12.89
N TRP A 303 -0.25 18.60 12.81
CA TRP A 303 0.23 19.58 13.77
C TRP A 303 -0.32 19.33 15.19
N LEU A 304 -1.63 19.10 15.33
CA LEU A 304 -2.27 18.84 16.63
C LEU A 304 -1.71 17.59 17.32
N ALA A 305 -1.50 16.51 16.56
CA ALA A 305 -0.93 15.26 17.08
C ALA A 305 0.51 15.45 17.61
N LEU A 306 1.30 16.26 16.91
CA LEU A 306 2.67 16.57 17.33
C LEU A 306 2.70 17.57 18.50
N ALA A 307 1.84 18.57 18.50
CA ALA A 307 1.76 19.57 19.55
C ALA A 307 1.26 18.98 20.89
N SER A 308 0.36 18.00 20.83
CA SER A 308 -0.16 17.30 22.02
C SER A 308 0.81 16.28 22.62
N THR A 309 1.73 15.74 21.81
CA THR A 309 2.79 14.81 22.25
C THR A 309 4.13 15.50 22.56
N SER A 310 4.23 16.81 22.30
CA SER A 310 5.38 17.63 22.68
C SER A 310 5.30 17.94 24.18
N PRO A 311 6.33 17.59 24.99
CA PRO A 311 6.40 18.06 26.37
C PRO A 311 6.38 19.58 26.35
N ARG A 312 5.27 20.19 26.78
CA ARG A 312 5.24 21.62 27.09
C ARG A 312 6.35 21.86 28.12
N ALA A 313 7.40 22.56 27.70
CA ALA A 313 8.69 22.77 28.39
C ALA A 313 9.77 21.70 28.12
N LEU A 314 10.41 21.77 26.95
CA LEU A 314 11.84 21.47 26.84
C LEU A 314 12.57 22.78 26.56
N LYS A 315 13.28 23.27 27.58
CA LYS A 315 14.37 24.22 27.38
C LYS A 315 15.33 23.58 26.39
N ILE A 316 15.67 24.33 25.35
CA ILE A 316 16.57 23.92 24.28
C ILE A 316 17.96 23.72 24.90
N THR A 317 18.27 22.51 25.36
CA THR A 317 19.62 22.04 25.74
C THR A 317 19.49 20.57 26.15
N ASP A 318 19.48 19.69 25.15
CA ASP A 318 20.18 18.40 25.20
C ASP A 318 19.98 17.69 23.86
N VAL A 319 20.95 17.94 22.99
CA VAL A 319 21.10 17.38 21.66
C VAL A 319 21.93 16.11 21.82
N LEU A 320 21.33 14.96 21.50
CA LEU A 320 22.00 13.74 20.98
C LEU A 320 20.98 12.64 20.55
N LYS A 321 19.79 13.06 20.09
CA LYS A 321 18.79 12.29 19.31
C LYS A 321 18.17 13.17 18.19
N SER A 322 19.00 14.06 17.63
CA SER A 322 18.64 15.34 17.01
C SER A 322 17.64 15.25 15.86
N ASP A 323 17.86 14.36 14.89
CA ASP A 323 17.18 14.46 13.59
C ASP A 323 15.66 14.30 13.64
N ARG A 324 15.13 13.41 14.48
CA ARG A 324 13.68 13.19 14.63
C ARG A 324 12.98 14.39 15.25
N VAL A 325 13.61 14.98 16.27
CA VAL A 325 13.06 16.12 17.01
C VAL A 325 13.13 17.37 16.13
N ASP A 326 14.21 17.51 15.35
CA ASP A 326 14.42 18.65 14.46
C ASP A 326 13.42 18.70 13.31
N VAL A 327 13.16 17.56 12.64
CA VAL A 327 12.17 17.48 11.54
C VAL A 327 10.75 17.78 12.04
N THR A 328 10.37 17.23 13.19
CA THR A 328 9.05 17.46 13.80
C THR A 328 8.87 18.92 14.19
N LYS A 329 9.88 19.52 14.84
CA LYS A 329 9.87 20.92 15.26
C LYS A 329 9.82 21.87 14.06
N HIS A 330 10.55 21.54 13.00
CA HIS A 330 10.56 22.29 11.76
C HIS A 330 9.16 22.35 11.13
N PHE A 331 8.47 21.20 11.05
CA PHE A 331 7.07 21.16 10.60
C PHE A 331 6.13 21.97 11.50
N LEU A 332 6.23 21.82 12.83
CA LEU A 332 5.39 22.55 13.79
C LEU A 332 5.50 24.08 13.62
N ILE A 333 6.74 24.59 13.56
CA ILE A 333 7.01 26.03 13.39
C ILE A 333 6.52 26.53 12.03
N HIS A 334 6.76 25.75 10.97
CA HIS A 334 6.34 26.12 9.62
C HIS A 334 4.82 26.20 9.51
N PHE A 335 4.12 25.17 10.00
CA PHE A 335 2.67 25.14 10.00
C PHE A 335 2.09 26.28 10.83
N GLU A 336 2.61 26.56 12.03
CA GLU A 336 2.12 27.66 12.87
C GLU A 336 2.28 29.03 12.17
N LYS A 337 3.40 29.27 11.49
CA LYS A 337 3.61 30.48 10.67
C LYS A 337 2.62 30.56 9.50
N TYR A 338 2.38 29.45 8.82
CA TYR A 338 1.41 29.37 7.73
C TYR A 338 -0.01 29.63 8.25
N TRP A 339 -0.40 28.95 9.32
CA TRP A 339 -1.73 29.04 9.92
C TRP A 339 -2.02 30.44 10.47
N LYS A 340 -1.01 31.12 11.03
CA LYS A 340 -1.12 32.54 11.43
C LYS A 340 -1.41 33.47 10.25
N LYS A 341 -0.81 33.24 9.08
CA LYS A 341 -1.11 34.04 7.86
C LYS A 341 -2.54 33.83 7.38
N GLU A 342 -3.04 32.62 7.57
CA GLU A 342 -4.42 32.21 7.27
C GLU A 342 -5.39 32.55 8.43
N ARG A 343 -4.97 33.42 9.38
CA ARG A 343 -5.78 33.87 10.52
C ARG A 343 -6.31 32.76 11.42
N TYR A 344 -5.54 31.68 11.55
CA TYR A 344 -5.91 30.50 12.34
C TYR A 344 -7.24 29.86 11.92
N GLU A 345 -7.51 29.84 10.60
CA GLU A 345 -8.72 29.23 10.06
C GLU A 345 -8.89 27.76 10.52
N ASN A 346 -10.10 27.38 10.91
CA ASN A 346 -10.43 25.99 11.20
C ASN A 346 -10.76 25.24 9.90
N TYR A 347 -9.85 24.35 9.49
CA TYR A 347 -10.01 23.61 8.24
C TYR A 347 -10.96 22.41 8.36
N PHE A 348 -11.37 22.01 9.57
CA PHE A 348 -12.36 20.94 9.80
C PHE A 348 -13.81 21.39 9.57
N GLY A 349 -14.02 22.66 9.21
CA GLY A 349 -15.33 23.30 9.23
C GLY A 349 -15.80 23.57 10.66
N ASP A 350 -16.85 24.38 10.81
CA ASP A 350 -17.63 24.33 12.02
C ASP A 350 -18.17 22.90 12.09
N GLN A 351 -17.73 22.11 13.09
CA GLN A 351 -18.52 20.94 13.46
C GLN A 351 -19.97 21.41 13.53
N PRO A 352 -20.97 20.70 12.96
CA PRO A 352 -22.34 21.00 13.31
C PRO A 352 -22.35 21.03 14.83
N ALA A 353 -22.73 22.19 15.39
CA ALA A 353 -22.58 22.49 16.80
C ALA A 353 -22.87 21.21 17.55
N ARG A 354 -21.84 20.65 18.20
CA ARG A 354 -22.05 19.54 19.13
C ARG A 354 -23.14 20.09 20.03
N VAL A 355 -24.36 19.58 19.86
CA VAL A 355 -25.55 20.10 20.52
C VAL A 355 -25.12 20.35 21.94
N GLU A 356 -24.98 21.64 22.29
CA GLU A 356 -24.81 22.01 23.67
C GLU A 356 -25.99 21.33 24.33
N SER A 357 -25.66 20.43 25.26
CA SER A 357 -26.61 19.67 26.03
C SER A 357 -27.31 20.70 26.92
N VAL A 358 -28.24 21.44 26.33
CA VAL A 358 -29.14 22.33 27.03
C VAL A 358 -30.37 21.49 27.31
N GLU A 359 -30.53 21.28 28.61
CA GLU A 359 -31.64 20.68 29.35
C GLU A 359 -31.71 19.15 29.41
N ASP A 360 -31.48 18.68 30.63
CA ASP A 360 -31.84 17.37 31.15
C ASP A 360 -33.21 16.91 30.64
N PRO A 361 -33.32 15.75 29.96
CA PRO A 361 -34.59 15.08 29.88
C PRO A 361 -34.92 14.49 31.26
N PRO A 362 -36.19 14.54 31.73
CA PRO A 362 -36.55 13.97 33.01
C PRO A 362 -36.22 12.47 32.99
N SER A 363 -35.51 12.04 34.04
CA SER A 363 -35.06 10.65 34.20
C SER A 363 -36.25 9.68 34.07
N PRO A 364 -36.14 8.61 33.26
CA PRO A 364 -37.17 7.58 33.24
C PRO A 364 -37.22 6.86 34.60
N PRO A 365 -38.40 6.40 35.04
CA PRO A 365 -38.56 5.76 36.34
C PRO A 365 -37.69 4.50 36.42
N LYS A 366 -36.91 4.38 37.51
CA LYS A 366 -36.06 3.23 37.78
C LYS A 366 -36.88 1.94 37.77
N PRO A 367 -36.47 0.89 37.04
CA PRO A 367 -37.06 -0.44 37.20
C PRO A 367 -36.69 -1.02 38.59
N PRO A 368 -37.56 -1.85 39.20
CA PRO A 368 -37.29 -2.44 40.50
C PRO A 368 -36.14 -3.44 40.39
N MET A 369 -35.17 -3.36 41.30
CA MET A 369 -34.01 -4.25 41.31
C MET A 369 -34.43 -5.72 41.49
N PRO A 370 -33.90 -6.66 40.70
CA PRO A 370 -33.95 -8.07 41.05
C PRO A 370 -32.90 -8.38 42.14
N ARG A 371 -33.33 -9.18 43.11
CA ARG A 371 -32.62 -9.58 44.32
C ARG A 371 -31.22 -10.13 44.02
N ARG A 372 -30.22 -9.67 44.78
CA ARG A 372 -28.86 -10.24 44.84
C ARG A 372 -28.94 -11.72 45.23
N LEU A 373 -28.37 -12.59 44.40
CA LEU A 373 -27.98 -13.94 44.82
C LEU A 373 -26.68 -13.83 45.61
N SER A 374 -26.77 -14.23 46.88
CA SER A 374 -25.70 -14.36 47.87
C SER A 374 -24.74 -15.48 47.50
N LEU A 375 -23.45 -15.16 47.35
CA LEU A 375 -22.37 -16.13 47.45
C LEU A 375 -21.62 -15.88 48.76
N ASN A 376 -21.73 -16.86 49.65
CA ASN A 376 -21.10 -16.93 50.96
C ASN A 376 -19.56 -17.02 50.82
N LEU A 377 -18.85 -16.11 51.48
CA LEU A 377 -17.43 -16.28 51.83
C LEU A 377 -17.31 -16.10 53.36
N PRO A 378 -16.62 -17.02 54.07
CA PRO A 378 -16.54 -16.97 55.53
C PRO A 378 -15.56 -15.89 56.02
N PRO A 379 -15.73 -15.37 57.26
CA PRO A 379 -15.05 -14.17 57.72
C PRO A 379 -13.78 -14.48 58.54
N ALA A 380 -12.78 -13.61 58.46
CA ALA A 380 -11.74 -13.44 59.47
C ALA A 380 -11.15 -11.99 59.37
N PRO A 381 -10.51 -11.44 60.41
CA PRO A 381 -11.18 -10.58 61.38
C PRO A 381 -10.68 -9.12 61.38
N LYS A 382 -11.36 -8.31 62.20
CA LYS A 382 -11.35 -6.83 62.23
C LYS A 382 -10.06 -6.19 62.78
N THR A 383 -9.71 -5.07 62.13
CA THR A 383 -9.14 -3.79 62.64
C THR A 383 -7.92 -3.80 63.55
N LYS A 384 -6.91 -2.99 63.17
CA LYS A 384 -6.34 -1.95 64.04
C LYS A 384 -5.84 -0.77 63.21
N THR A 385 -6.54 0.35 63.35
CA THR A 385 -6.07 1.72 63.07
C THR A 385 -4.84 2.00 63.94
N LEU A 386 -3.71 2.46 63.40
CA LEU A 386 -2.68 3.16 64.17
C LEU A 386 -1.84 4.10 63.28
N GLN A 387 -2.13 5.38 63.50
CA GLN A 387 -1.27 6.57 63.54
C GLN A 387 0.03 6.66 62.72
N ARG A 388 0.03 7.71 61.89
CA ARG A 388 1.10 8.66 61.56
C ARG A 388 2.23 8.75 62.60
N ARG A 389 3.48 8.55 62.17
CA ARG A 389 4.67 9.12 62.81
C ARG A 389 5.69 9.59 61.76
N ALA A 390 6.29 10.74 62.05
CA ALA A 390 7.27 11.46 61.24
C ALA A 390 8.72 11.07 61.61
N SER A 391 9.63 11.56 60.76
CA SER A 391 11.09 11.69 60.95
C SER A 391 11.89 10.42 60.60
N VAL A 392 13.09 10.44 60.00
CA VAL A 392 14.22 11.36 60.07
C VAL A 392 15.08 11.23 58.79
N GLN A 393 15.69 12.35 58.36
CA GLN A 393 16.81 12.41 57.42
C GLN A 393 18.07 11.72 57.96
N THR A 394 18.73 10.88 57.17
CA THR A 394 20.17 10.61 57.34
C THR A 394 20.85 10.55 55.99
N SER A 395 21.65 11.57 55.71
CA SER A 395 22.77 11.56 54.76
C SER A 395 23.89 10.65 55.26
N PRO A 396 24.80 10.22 54.38
CA PRO A 396 26.19 10.02 54.77
C PRO A 396 27.14 10.86 53.90
N THR A 397 28.01 11.60 54.58
CA THR A 397 29.18 12.29 54.04
C THR A 397 30.43 11.59 54.57
N GLY A 398 31.38 11.28 53.68
CA GLY A 398 32.82 11.05 53.95
C GLY A 398 33.18 9.73 54.66
N THR A 399 34.35 9.10 54.47
CA THR A 399 35.60 9.51 53.81
C THR A 399 36.55 8.30 53.75
N SER A 400 37.34 8.23 52.68
CA SER A 400 38.77 7.85 52.58
C SER A 400 39.35 6.66 53.36
N GLY A 401 40.07 5.79 52.63
CA GLY A 401 41.05 4.85 53.18
C GLY A 401 41.85 4.13 52.08
N THR A 402 43.07 4.60 51.87
CA THR A 402 44.19 4.09 51.06
C THR A 402 44.52 2.60 51.25
N THR A 403 44.83 1.91 50.14
CA THR A 403 46.14 1.28 49.83
C THR A 403 46.28 1.12 48.33
#